data_AF-A0A924P572-F1
#
_entry.id   AF-A0A924P572-F1
#
_cell.length_a   1.000
_cell.length_b   1.000
_cell.length_c   1.000
_cell.angle_alpha   90.00
_cell.angle_beta   90.00
_cell.angle_gamma   90.00
#
_symmetry.space_group_name_H-M   'P 1'
#
loop_
_entity.id
_entity.type
_entity.pdbx_description
1 polymer ?
#
loop_
_entity_poly.entity_id
_entity_poly.type
_entity_poly.pdbx_seq_one_letter_code
_entity_poly.pdbx_strand_id
1 'polypeptide(L)'
;MNHFKTYSRRISFALLLLFAVSNLCIAQVKSYAKTAYGVSCKLVTGSMNIYLLKDDVVEVKYTSLGIMANKKSLVVEGQSVYIKNYQVAERGNDISITTAKLKINITRST
;
A
#
# COMPACT_ATOMS: atom_id res chain seq x y z
N MET A 1 -28.21 -27.73 -33.42
CA MET A 1 -26.79 -27.33 -33.25
C MET A 1 -26.57 -25.88 -32.75
N ASN A 2 -27.62 -25.15 -32.33
CA ASN A 2 -27.49 -23.75 -31.86
C ASN A 2 -27.52 -23.59 -30.33
N HIS A 3 -28.09 -24.54 -29.58
CA HIS A 3 -28.12 -24.50 -28.11
C HIS A 3 -26.73 -24.66 -27.46
N PHE A 4 -25.82 -25.41 -28.10
CA PHE A 4 -24.46 -25.63 -27.59
C PHE A 4 -23.61 -24.34 -27.60
N LYS A 5 -23.76 -23.50 -28.63
CA LYS A 5 -23.06 -22.20 -28.74
C LYS A 5 -23.56 -21.18 -27.72
N THR A 6 -24.87 -21.19 -27.43
CA THR A 6 -25.45 -20.30 -26.42
C THR A 6 -25.09 -20.72 -25.00
N TYR A 7 -24.99 -22.02 -24.73
CA TYR A 7 -24.55 -22.56 -23.44
C TYR A 7 -23.07 -22.26 -23.16
N SER A 8 -22.21 -22.44 -24.16
CA SER A 8 -20.78 -22.08 -24.09
C SER A 8 -20.56 -20.58 -23.82
N ARG A 9 -21.33 -19.69 -24.48
CA ARG A 9 -21.26 -18.23 -24.22
C ARG A 9 -21.64 -17.86 -22.79
N ARG A 10 -22.65 -18.51 -22.21
CA ARG A 10 -23.08 -18.25 -20.81
C ARG A 10 -22.03 -18.73 -19.81
N ILE A 11 -21.39 -19.87 -20.06
CA ILE A 11 -20.30 -20.38 -19.21
C ILE A 11 -19.09 -19.45 -19.27
N SER A 12 -18.67 -19.02 -20.46
CA SER A 12 -17.54 -18.07 -20.58
C SER A 12 -17.81 -16.75 -19.87
N PHE A 13 -19.04 -16.24 -19.93
CA PHE A 13 -19.41 -15.00 -19.23
C PHE A 13 -19.41 -15.18 -17.70
N ALA A 14 -19.92 -16.31 -17.21
CA ALA A 14 -19.88 -16.64 -15.78
C ALA A 14 -18.45 -16.83 -15.26
N LEU A 15 -17.58 -17.46 -16.05
CA LEU A 15 -16.16 -17.64 -15.70
C LEU A 15 -15.42 -16.30 -15.66
N LEU A 16 -15.68 -15.40 -16.62
CA LEU A 16 -15.08 -14.06 -16.66
C LEU A 16 -15.51 -13.22 -15.44
N LEU A 17 -16.79 -13.31 -15.04
CA LEU A 17 -17.29 -12.65 -13.84
C LEU A 17 -16.62 -13.19 -12.56
N LEU A 18 -16.42 -14.51 -12.44
CA LEU A 18 -15.74 -15.12 -11.30
C LEU A 18 -14.28 -14.65 -11.15
N PHE A 19 -13.55 -14.49 -12.26
CA PHE A 19 -12.20 -13.94 -12.25
C PHE A 19 -12.14 -12.43 -11.94
N ALA A 20 -13.22 -11.69 -12.19
CA ALA A 20 -13.28 -10.28 -11.87
C ALA A 20 -13.43 -10.02 -10.36
N VAL A 21 -14.12 -10.90 -9.63
CA VAL A 21 -14.34 -10.74 -8.17
C VAL A 21 -13.14 -11.16 -7.32
N SER A 22 -12.25 -12.02 -7.83
CA SER A 22 -11.12 -12.56 -7.06
C SER A 22 -9.97 -11.57 -6.82
N ASN A 23 -10.02 -10.36 -7.39
CA ASN A 23 -8.96 -9.35 -7.27
C ASN A 23 -9.31 -8.19 -6.32
N LEU A 24 -10.10 -8.44 -5.27
CA LEU A 24 -10.23 -7.49 -4.17
C LEU A 24 -8.88 -7.37 -3.46
N CYS A 25 -8.14 -6.29 -3.77
CA CYS A 25 -6.87 -5.97 -3.13
C CYS A 25 -7.13 -5.56 -1.68
N ILE A 26 -6.72 -6.41 -0.74
CA ILE A 26 -6.84 -6.16 0.70
C ILE A 26 -5.58 -5.43 1.15
N ALA A 27 -5.66 -4.11 1.27
CA ALA A 27 -4.56 -3.25 1.73
C ALA A 27 -4.37 -3.26 3.27
N GLN A 28 -4.84 -4.31 3.95
CA GLN A 28 -4.68 -4.51 5.39
C GLN A 28 -3.20 -4.62 5.75
N VAL A 29 -2.80 -3.97 6.84
CA VAL A 29 -1.42 -4.01 7.33
C VAL A 29 -1.19 -5.32 8.07
N LYS A 30 -0.34 -6.18 7.51
CA LYS A 30 0.06 -7.46 8.12
C LYS A 30 1.15 -7.25 9.17
N SER A 31 2.12 -6.41 8.87
CA SER A 31 3.18 -6.03 9.81
C SER A 31 3.83 -4.71 9.40
N TYR A 32 4.59 -4.11 10.31
CA TYR A 32 5.38 -2.92 10.00
C TYR A 32 6.75 -2.98 10.69
N ALA A 33 7.69 -2.20 10.17
CA ALA A 33 8.99 -1.96 10.77
C ALA A 33 9.30 -0.46 10.76
N LYS A 34 9.80 0.05 11.88
CA LYS A 34 10.44 1.36 11.92
C LYS A 34 11.76 1.29 11.15
N THR A 35 12.04 2.31 10.37
CA THR A 35 13.28 2.42 9.57
C THR A 35 14.13 3.60 10.04
N ALA A 36 15.19 3.96 9.34
CA ALA A 36 15.92 5.19 9.65
C ALA A 36 15.12 6.46 9.27
N TYR A 37 14.12 6.35 8.39
CA TYR A 37 13.52 7.48 7.68
C TYR A 37 11.99 7.49 7.66
N GLY A 38 11.36 6.64 8.47
CA GLY A 38 9.90 6.47 8.53
C GLY A 38 9.52 5.01 8.78
N VAL A 39 8.47 4.52 8.15
CA VAL A 39 7.93 3.17 8.39
C VAL A 39 7.78 2.39 7.09
N SER A 40 8.10 1.10 7.13
CA SER A 40 7.77 0.15 6.07
C SER A 40 6.70 -0.82 6.56
N CYS A 41 5.59 -0.91 5.83
CA CYS A 41 4.46 -1.79 6.10
C CYS A 41 4.43 -2.91 5.05
N LYS A 42 4.35 -4.16 5.53
CA LYS A 42 3.93 -5.28 4.71
C LYS A 42 2.42 -5.39 4.78
N LEU A 43 1.77 -5.39 3.63
CA LEU A 43 0.32 -5.54 3.53
C LEU A 43 -0.03 -7.01 3.28
N VAL A 44 -1.30 -7.36 3.46
CA VAL A 44 -1.81 -8.67 3.05
C VAL A 44 -1.59 -8.84 1.54
N THR A 45 -1.95 -7.81 0.76
CA THR A 45 -1.59 -7.72 -0.65
C THR A 45 -0.71 -6.49 -0.89
N GLY A 46 0.60 -6.71 -1.00
CA GLY A 46 1.55 -5.66 -1.38
C GLY A 46 2.39 -5.11 -0.24
N SER A 47 2.92 -3.90 -0.46
CA SER A 47 3.77 -3.19 0.49
C SER A 47 3.48 -1.69 0.44
N MET A 48 3.67 -1.01 1.57
CA MET A 48 3.56 0.44 1.68
C MET A 48 4.73 0.99 2.49
N ASN A 49 5.41 2.01 2.00
CA ASN A 49 6.49 2.70 2.71
C ASN A 49 6.13 4.17 2.89
N ILE A 50 6.36 4.69 4.09
CA ILE A 50 6.19 6.09 4.44
C ILE A 50 7.56 6.63 4.77
N TYR A 51 8.03 7.58 3.97
CA TYR A 51 9.30 8.28 4.15
C TYR A 51 9.05 9.71 4.61
N LEU A 52 9.79 10.15 5.62
CA LEU A 52 9.68 11.47 6.22
C LEU A 52 10.72 12.39 5.59
N LEU A 53 10.28 13.27 4.70
CA LEU A 53 11.15 14.16 3.93
C LEU A 53 11.49 15.42 4.72
N LYS A 54 10.48 16.00 5.38
CA LYS A 54 10.56 17.16 6.27
C LYS A 54 9.56 16.97 7.41
N ASP A 55 9.59 17.86 8.41
CA ASP A 55 8.61 17.79 9.50
C ASP A 55 7.16 17.90 9.02
N ASP A 56 6.92 18.58 7.89
CA ASP A 56 5.62 18.82 7.27
C ASP A 56 5.44 18.15 5.89
N VAL A 57 6.39 17.31 5.45
CA VAL A 57 6.31 16.65 4.13
C VAL A 57 6.67 15.17 4.24
N VAL A 58 5.81 14.33 3.67
CA VAL A 58 5.99 12.87 3.63
C VAL A 58 5.81 12.33 2.22
N GLU A 59 6.58 11.30 1.89
CA GLU A 59 6.40 10.51 0.68
C GLU A 59 5.81 9.16 1.06
N VAL A 60 4.67 8.82 0.45
CA VAL A 60 4.03 7.52 0.62
C VAL A 60 4.16 6.74 -0.68
N LYS A 61 4.84 5.59 -0.63
CA LYS A 61 4.95 4.64 -1.74
C LYS A 61 4.10 3.43 -1.45
N TYR A 62 3.35 2.97 -2.44
CA TYR A 62 2.53 1.77 -2.35
C TYR A 62 2.72 0.91 -3.60
N THR A 63 2.62 -0.40 -3.44
CA THR A 63 2.63 -1.37 -4.54
C THR A 63 1.83 -2.60 -4.16
N SER A 64 1.04 -3.14 -5.09
CA SER A 64 0.36 -4.43 -4.94
C SER A 64 1.30 -5.62 -5.17
N LEU A 65 2.48 -5.39 -5.77
CA LEU A 65 3.44 -6.44 -6.17
C LEU A 65 4.35 -6.91 -5.01
N GLY A 66 4.19 -6.34 -3.82
CA GLY A 66 5.00 -6.65 -2.63
C GLY A 66 6.42 -6.08 -2.64
N ILE A 67 6.97 -5.75 -3.81
CA ILE A 67 8.30 -5.16 -3.98
C ILE A 67 8.16 -3.74 -4.53
N MET A 68 8.83 -2.79 -3.88
CA MET A 68 8.85 -1.39 -4.32
C MET A 68 9.74 -1.23 -5.55
N ALA A 69 9.18 -0.67 -6.62
CA ALA A 69 9.95 -0.34 -7.81
C ALA A 69 10.96 0.79 -7.49
N ASN A 70 12.20 0.60 -7.89
CA ASN A 70 13.24 1.62 -7.78
C ASN A 70 13.24 2.52 -9.04
N LYS A 71 12.14 3.24 -9.25
CA LYS A 71 12.00 4.20 -10.35
C LYS A 71 11.97 5.62 -9.78
N LYS A 72 12.72 6.53 -10.41
CA LYS A 72 12.69 7.96 -10.07
C LYS A 72 11.43 8.62 -10.63
N SER A 73 10.85 9.55 -9.86
CA SER A 73 9.76 10.40 -10.34
C SER A 73 10.25 11.34 -11.45
N LEU A 74 9.37 11.65 -12.41
CA LEU A 74 9.63 12.66 -13.45
C LEU A 74 9.22 14.07 -12.99
N VAL A 75 8.41 14.17 -11.95
CA VAL A 75 7.83 15.43 -11.46
C VAL A 75 8.48 15.86 -10.14
N VAL A 76 8.91 14.90 -9.33
CA VAL A 76 9.49 15.16 -8.01
C VAL A 76 10.98 14.84 -8.07
N GLU A 77 11.81 15.83 -7.75
CA GLU A 77 13.24 15.59 -7.58
C GLU A 77 13.47 14.65 -6.38
N GLY A 78 14.38 13.68 -6.54
CA GLY A 78 14.69 12.75 -5.47
C GLY A 78 15.31 13.48 -4.27
N GLN A 79 14.79 13.22 -3.07
CA GLN A 79 15.41 13.74 -1.85
C GLN A 79 16.68 12.97 -1.49
N SER A 80 17.72 13.73 -1.14
CA SER A 80 18.97 13.22 -0.58
C SER A 80 18.96 13.18 0.97
N VAL A 81 17.99 13.83 1.61
CA VAL A 81 17.90 13.98 3.06
C VAL A 81 16.51 13.61 3.53
N TYR A 82 16.47 12.83 4.61
CA TYR A 82 15.26 12.46 5.34
C TYR A 82 15.43 12.88 6.79
N ILE A 83 14.33 13.25 7.45
CA ILE A 83 14.37 13.53 8.88
C ILE A 83 14.49 12.24 9.67
N LYS A 84 15.35 12.26 10.70
CA LYS A 84 15.60 11.11 11.59
C LYS A 84 14.91 11.26 12.94
N ASN A 85 14.55 12.48 13.31
CA ASN A 85 13.92 12.79 14.59
C ASN A 85 12.40 12.65 14.47
N TYR A 86 11.93 11.41 14.60
CA TYR A 86 10.51 11.11 14.62
C TYR A 86 10.22 9.96 15.59
N GLN A 87 9.00 9.97 16.13
CA GLN A 87 8.51 8.94 17.03
C GLN A 87 7.52 8.05 16.31
N VAL A 88 7.51 6.77 16.68
CA VAL A 88 6.50 5.81 16.24
C VAL A 88 5.91 5.20 17.49
N ALA A 89 4.59 5.26 17.60
CA ALA A 89 3.84 4.65 18.68
C ALA A 89 2.77 3.73 18.09
N GLU A 90 2.46 2.67 18.82
CA GLU A 90 1.43 1.72 18.43
C GLU A 90 0.36 1.67 19.51
N ARG A 91 -0.91 1.79 19.12
CA ARG A 91 -2.04 1.72 20.03
C ARG A 91 -3.17 0.94 19.36
N GLY A 92 -3.32 -0.32 19.76
CA GLY A 92 -4.33 -1.21 19.19
C GLY A 92 -4.12 -1.39 17.68
N ASN A 93 -5.09 -0.95 16.88
CA ASN A 93 -5.05 -1.05 15.41
C ASN A 93 -4.37 0.12 14.73
N ASP A 94 -3.87 1.11 15.48
CA ASP A 94 -3.26 2.29 14.90
C ASP A 94 -1.74 2.33 15.16
N ILE A 95 -1.00 2.69 14.11
CA ILE A 95 0.41 3.04 14.15
C ILE A 95 0.49 4.54 13.92
N SER A 96 0.95 5.29 14.91
CA SER A 96 1.11 6.75 14.83
C SER A 96 2.57 7.13 14.66
N ILE A 97 2.86 7.93 13.62
CA ILE A 97 4.17 8.54 13.39
C ILE A 97 4.05 10.04 13.73
N THR A 98 4.92 10.54 14.60
CA THR A 98 4.91 11.95 15.02
C THR A 98 6.23 12.61 14.65
N THR A 99 6.14 13.73 13.94
CA THR A 99 7.24 14.67 13.65
C THR A 99 7.03 15.96 14.46
N ALA A 100 7.87 16.99 14.26
CA ALA A 100 7.65 18.27 14.92
C ALA A 100 6.37 19.00 14.45
N LYS A 101 5.85 18.69 13.26
CA LYS A 101 4.70 19.40 12.65
C LYS A 101 3.55 18.50 12.19
N LEU A 102 3.75 17.19 12.10
CA LEU A 102 2.76 16.23 11.60
C LEU A 102 2.57 15.07 12.55
N LYS A 103 1.34 14.56 12.54
CA LYS A 103 0.98 13.26 13.07
C LYS A 103 0.32 12.44 11.96
N ILE A 104 0.92 11.31 11.62
CA ILE A 104 0.44 10.39 10.59
C ILE A 104 -0.11 9.17 11.30
N ASN A 105 -1.36 8.80 11.03
CA ASN A 105 -1.96 7.59 11.57
C ASN A 105 -2.14 6.56 10.46
N ILE A 106 -1.66 5.34 10.70
CA ILE A 106 -1.85 4.19 9.84
C ILE A 106 -2.74 3.21 10.58
N THR A 107 -3.97 3.04 10.12
CA THR A 107 -4.92 2.07 10.68
C THR A 107 -4.74 0.74 9.98
N ARG A 108 -4.62 -0.35 10.74
CA ARG A 108 -4.36 -1.68 10.18
C ARG A 108 -5.50 -2.23 9.33
N SER A 109 -6.72 -1.71 9.51
CA SER A 109 -8.00 -2.19 8.96
C SER A 109 -8.16 -3.69 9.15
N THR A 110 -9.02 -4.11 10.08
CA THR A 110 -9.36 -5.51 10.32
C THR A 110 -10.01 -6.16 9.11
#